data_AF-A0A9E2UR68-F1
#
_entry.id   AF-A0A9E2UR68-F1
#
_cell.length_a   1.000
_cell.length_b   1.000
_cell.length_c   1.000
_cell.angle_alpha   90.00
_cell.angle_beta   90.00
_cell.angle_gamma   90.00
#
_symmetry.space_group_name_H-M   'P 1'
#
loop_
_entity.id
_entity.type
_entity.pdbx_description
1 polymer ?
#
loop_
_entity_poly.entity_id
_entity_poly.type
_entity_poly.pdbx_seq_one_letter_code
_entity_poly.pdbx_strand_id
1 'polypeptide(L)'
;MQILFNELSLTGQFSDQGAFVKNGLLLFVGVLKEMQGFSTLLLKKSDVWNNKITPSYTLHSFLISNEFRKSDEARSLKLAIDRLTKEPFWDFDSKQTLDSTYFFDGTDIRGSSPAEACERDKIVVSFVS
;
A
#
# COMPACT_ATOMS: atom_id res chain seq x y z
N MET A 1 4.82 2.13 16.82
CA MET A 1 3.65 1.46 16.24
C MET A 1 4.01 0.91 14.87
N GLN A 2 3.57 -0.30 14.51
CA GLN A 2 3.72 -0.83 13.15
C GLN A 2 2.35 -0.80 12.46
N ILE A 3 2.34 -0.37 11.21
CA ILE A 3 1.15 -0.34 10.36
C ILE A 3 1.51 -1.01 9.04
N LEU A 4 0.63 -1.85 8.50
CA LEU A 4 0.86 -2.52 7.23
C LEU A 4 0.18 -1.76 6.09
N PHE A 5 0.88 -1.57 4.99
CA PHE A 5 0.26 -1.11 3.74
C PHE A 5 -0.53 -2.27 3.14
N ASN A 6 -1.87 -2.17 3.15
CA ASN A 6 -2.76 -3.09 2.45
C ASN A 6 -2.64 -2.96 0.92
N GLU A 7 -1.82 -3.79 0.31
CA GLU A 7 -1.64 -3.82 -1.15
C GLU A 7 -2.90 -4.31 -1.87
N LEU A 8 -3.76 -5.12 -1.24
CA LEU A 8 -5.04 -5.57 -1.81
C LEU A 8 -6.09 -4.46 -1.92
N SER A 9 -5.85 -3.29 -1.31
CA SER A 9 -6.64 -2.10 -1.61
C SER A 9 -6.35 -1.52 -3.00
N LEU A 10 -5.33 -2.01 -3.70
CA LEU A 10 -4.99 -1.61 -5.07
C LEU A 10 -5.32 -2.74 -6.05
N THR A 11 -6.59 -2.82 -6.43
CA THR A 11 -7.14 -3.87 -7.32
C THR A 11 -7.71 -3.29 -8.63
N GLY A 12 -7.16 -2.15 -9.08
CA GLY A 12 -7.67 -1.47 -10.26
C GLY A 12 -9.00 -0.74 -10.03
N GLN A 13 -9.28 -0.36 -8.78
CA GLN A 13 -10.55 0.26 -8.37
C GLN A 13 -10.78 1.67 -8.93
N PHE A 14 -9.76 2.34 -9.48
CA PHE A 14 -9.89 3.65 -10.08
C PHE A 14 -10.05 3.55 -11.61
N SER A 15 -10.95 4.35 -12.19
CA SER A 15 -11.22 4.36 -13.63
C SER A 15 -9.98 4.72 -14.47
N ASP A 16 -9.22 5.69 -13.98
CA ASP A 16 -8.06 6.29 -14.62
C ASP A 16 -7.12 6.91 -13.57
N GLN A 17 -5.97 7.42 -14.04
CA GLN A 17 -4.94 8.02 -13.19
C GLN A 17 -5.42 9.32 -12.54
N GLY A 18 -6.29 10.09 -13.19
CA GLY A 18 -6.85 11.31 -12.63
C GLY A 18 -7.79 11.00 -11.45
N ALA A 19 -8.64 9.99 -11.61
CA ALA A 19 -9.49 9.46 -10.54
C ALA A 19 -8.64 8.91 -9.38
N PHE A 20 -7.57 8.16 -9.69
CA PHE A 20 -6.61 7.69 -8.68
C PHE A 20 -6.00 8.85 -7.90
N VAL A 21 -5.52 9.89 -8.60
CA VAL A 21 -4.91 11.06 -7.94
C VAL A 21 -5.91 11.76 -7.02
N LYS A 22 -7.08 12.11 -7.56
CA LYS A 22 -8.07 12.92 -6.87
C LYS A 22 -8.72 12.19 -5.69
N ASN A 23 -9.10 10.94 -5.89
CA ASN A 23 -9.94 10.21 -4.93
C ASN A 23 -9.12 9.27 -4.04
N GLY A 24 -7.98 8.75 -4.52
CA GLY A 24 -7.15 7.82 -3.75
C GLY A 24 -5.90 8.46 -3.17
N LEU A 25 -5.02 8.95 -4.06
CA LEU A 25 -3.65 9.35 -3.73
C LEU A 25 -3.59 10.49 -2.72
N LEU A 26 -4.35 11.57 -2.93
CA LEU A 26 -4.34 12.73 -2.04
C LEU A 26 -4.80 12.38 -0.62
N LEU A 27 -5.86 11.58 -0.49
CA LEU A 27 -6.37 11.11 0.79
C LEU A 27 -5.35 10.20 1.48
N PHE A 28 -4.80 9.24 0.75
CA PHE A 28 -3.80 8.31 1.28
C PHE A 28 -2.55 9.04 1.76
N VAL A 29 -2.05 10.00 0.98
CA VAL A 29 -0.92 10.86 1.36
C VAL A 29 -1.24 11.68 2.63
N GLY A 30 -2.47 12.17 2.77
CA GLY A 30 -2.93 12.83 4.00
C GLY A 30 -2.78 11.92 5.22
N VAL A 31 -3.29 10.69 5.13
CA VAL A 31 -3.16 9.69 6.21
C VAL A 31 -1.68 9.38 6.53
N LEU A 32 -0.84 9.20 5.51
CA LEU A 32 0.60 8.99 5.73
C LEU A 32 1.29 10.18 6.40
N LYS A 33 0.87 11.42 6.11
CA LYS A 33 1.42 12.61 6.78
C LYS A 33 1.01 12.66 8.25
N GLU A 34 -0.24 12.36 8.57
CA GLU A 34 -0.69 12.24 9.96
C GLU A 34 0.10 11.16 10.71
N MET A 35 0.32 10.00 10.07
CA MET A 35 1.11 8.90 10.64
C MET A 35 2.55 9.29 11.00
N GLN A 36 3.15 10.27 10.30
CA GLN A 36 4.49 10.79 10.59
C GLN A 36 4.56 11.57 11.91
N GLY A 37 3.43 12.09 12.40
CA GLY A 37 3.33 12.73 13.72
C GLY A 37 3.48 11.73 14.88
N PHE A 38 3.42 10.43 14.59
CA PHE A 38 3.54 9.35 15.56
C PHE A 38 4.81 8.54 15.30
N SER A 39 5.29 7.80 16.31
CA SER A 39 6.40 6.85 16.14
C SER A 39 5.92 5.61 15.37
N THR A 40 5.63 5.78 14.08
CA THR A 40 5.03 4.77 13.19
C THR A 40 6.05 4.22 12.21
N LEU A 41 6.05 2.90 12.05
CA LEU A 41 6.76 2.19 10.99
C LEU A 41 5.73 1.60 10.03
N LEU A 42 5.75 2.08 8.78
CA LEU A 42 4.96 1.51 7.69
C LEU A 42 5.69 0.30 7.11
N LEU A 43 5.13 -0.87 7.34
CA LEU A 43 5.57 -2.13 6.76
C LEU A 43 4.88 -2.31 5.40
N LYS A 44 5.66 -2.67 4.38
CA LYS A 44 5.15 -2.93 3.03
C LYS A 44 5.68 -4.25 2.51
N LYS A 45 4.88 -4.89 1.67
CA LYS A 45 5.29 -6.09 0.93
C LYS A 45 6.27 -5.68 -0.18
N SER A 46 7.20 -6.58 -0.53
CA SER A 46 8.22 -6.31 -1.56
C SER A 46 7.64 -5.94 -2.93
N ASP A 47 6.50 -6.52 -3.29
CA ASP A 47 5.84 -6.40 -4.60
C ASP A 47 4.71 -5.36 -4.65
N VAL A 48 4.48 -4.58 -3.57
CA VAL A 48 3.37 -3.61 -3.47
C VAL A 48 3.29 -2.65 -4.67
N TRP A 49 4.43 -2.31 -5.27
CA TRP A 49 4.52 -1.40 -6.40
C TRP A 49 3.93 -1.97 -7.70
N ASN A 50 3.82 -3.30 -7.80
CA ASN A 50 3.28 -3.97 -8.99
C ASN A 50 1.75 -3.99 -9.00
N ASN A 51 1.09 -3.60 -7.91
CA ASN A 51 -0.36 -3.64 -7.83
C ASN A 51 -1.02 -2.60 -8.73
N LYS A 52 -2.19 -2.97 -9.25
CA LYS A 52 -2.95 -2.17 -10.21
C LYS A 52 -3.69 -1.05 -9.50
N ILE A 53 -3.44 0.19 -9.92
CA ILE A 53 -4.23 1.36 -9.48
C ILE A 53 -5.46 1.53 -10.39
N THR A 54 -5.33 1.20 -11.67
CA THR A 54 -6.42 1.16 -12.66
C THR A 54 -6.38 -0.19 -13.38
N PRO A 55 -7.36 -0.54 -14.24
CA PRO A 55 -7.31 -1.80 -15.00
C PRO A 55 -6.01 -1.98 -15.82
N SER A 56 -5.41 -0.87 -16.26
CA SER A 56 -4.26 -0.82 -17.18
C SER A 56 -2.95 -0.33 -16.56
N TYR A 57 -2.96 0.35 -15.40
CA TYR A 57 -1.76 0.93 -14.79
C TYR A 57 -1.47 0.35 -13.40
N THR A 58 -0.19 0.08 -13.15
CA THR A 58 0.32 -0.28 -11.83
C THR A 58 0.76 0.97 -11.07
N LEU A 59 0.89 0.85 -9.75
CA LEU A 59 1.45 1.92 -8.92
C LEU A 59 2.85 2.30 -9.40
N HIS A 60 3.69 1.31 -9.74
CA HIS A 60 5.01 1.55 -10.30
C HIS A 60 4.95 2.31 -11.62
N SER A 61 4.15 1.85 -12.59
CA SER A 61 4.08 2.51 -13.91
C SER A 61 3.59 3.95 -13.81
N PHE A 62 2.64 4.22 -12.91
CA PHE A 62 2.21 5.58 -12.57
C PHE A 62 3.38 6.42 -12.03
N LEU A 63 4.13 5.93 -11.05
CA LEU A 63 5.19 6.68 -10.37
C LEU A 63 6.42 6.98 -11.25
N ILE A 64 6.63 6.22 -12.33
CA ILE A 64 7.76 6.42 -13.26
C ILE A 64 7.35 7.05 -14.59
N SER A 65 6.05 7.09 -14.91
CA SER A 65 5.54 7.67 -16.16
C SER A 65 5.98 9.13 -16.35
N ASN A 66 6.26 9.55 -17.58
CA ASN A 66 6.70 10.93 -17.84
C ASN A 66 5.63 11.97 -17.47
N GLU A 67 4.35 11.62 -17.58
CA GLU A 67 3.21 12.48 -17.22
C GLU A 67 3.16 12.75 -15.71
N PHE A 68 3.28 11.70 -14.88
CA PHE A 68 3.01 11.82 -13.44
C PHE A 68 4.28 11.81 -12.58
N ARG A 69 5.44 11.37 -13.09
CA ARG A 69 6.69 11.32 -12.30
C ARG A 69 7.11 12.68 -11.76
N LYS A 70 6.79 13.76 -12.48
CA LYS A 70 7.07 15.15 -12.08
C LYS A 70 5.92 15.82 -11.33
N SER A 71 4.81 15.12 -11.13
CA SER A 71 3.67 15.67 -10.39
C SER A 71 4.01 15.79 -8.91
N ASP A 72 3.45 16.81 -8.26
CA ASP A 72 3.65 17.05 -6.84
C ASP A 72 3.06 15.93 -5.98
N GLU A 73 1.98 15.32 -6.44
CA GLU A 73 1.28 14.23 -5.77
C GLU A 73 2.14 12.95 -5.76
N ALA A 74 2.72 12.58 -6.91
CA ALA A 74 3.61 11.43 -7.00
C ALA A 74 4.88 11.63 -6.14
N ARG A 75 5.43 12.85 -6.12
CA ARG A 75 6.55 13.22 -5.25
C ARG A 75 6.17 13.16 -3.78
N SER A 76 4.98 13.66 -3.42
CA SER A 76 4.48 13.66 -2.05
C SER A 76 4.25 12.24 -1.53
N LEU A 77 3.76 11.31 -2.35
CA LEU A 77 3.63 9.91 -1.96
C LEU A 77 5.00 9.28 -1.68
N LYS A 78 5.96 9.44 -2.60
CA LYS A 78 7.32 8.89 -2.43
C LYS A 78 7.95 9.38 -1.13
N LEU A 79 7.90 10.69 -0.88
CA LEU A 79 8.43 11.28 0.35
C LEU A 79 7.70 10.79 1.60
N ALA A 80 6.38 10.64 1.55
CA ALA A 80 5.62 10.17 2.70
C ALA A 80 5.92 8.71 3.06
N ILE A 81 6.07 7.84 2.05
CA ILE A 81 6.45 6.44 2.27
C ILE A 81 7.89 6.34 2.76
N ASP A 82 8.83 7.06 2.14
CA ASP A 82 10.25 7.06 2.52
C ASP A 82 10.47 7.43 3.99
N ARG A 83 9.68 8.37 4.52
CA ARG A 83 9.75 8.79 5.93
C ARG A 83 9.19 7.78 6.91
N LEU A 84 8.28 6.92 6.47
CA LEU A 84 7.56 5.98 7.34
C LEU A 84 8.10 4.56 7.23
N THR A 85 8.70 4.19 6.12
CA THR A 85 9.21 2.83 5.88
C THR A 85 10.70 2.76 6.20
N LYS A 86 11.12 1.58 6.65
CA LYS A 86 12.53 1.17 6.67
C LYS A 86 12.63 -0.20 6.03
N GLU A 87 13.74 -0.46 5.34
CA GLU A 87 14.09 -1.83 4.96
C GLU A 87 14.30 -2.66 6.25
N PRO A 88 13.93 -3.96 6.27
CA PRO A 88 13.47 -4.79 5.15
C PRO A 88 11.93 -4.83 4.95
N PHE A 89 11.48 -5.30 3.78
CA PHE A 89 10.07 -5.64 3.53
C PHE A 89 9.57 -6.74 4.48
N TRP A 90 8.28 -6.68 4.85
CA TRP A 90 7.74 -7.60 5.86
C TRP A 90 7.74 -9.06 5.40
N ASP A 91 7.66 -9.31 4.10
CA ASP A 91 7.61 -10.65 3.51
C ASP A 91 8.95 -11.40 3.58
N PHE A 92 10.05 -10.72 3.93
CA PHE A 92 11.30 -11.37 4.31
C PHE A 92 11.31 -11.88 5.75
N ASP A 93 10.43 -11.35 6.62
CA ASP A 93 10.23 -11.77 8.01
C ASP A 93 8.73 -12.03 8.26
N SER A 94 8.10 -12.76 7.33
CA SER A 94 6.67 -13.08 7.40
C SER A 94 6.32 -13.79 8.70
N LYS A 95 5.23 -13.38 9.33
CA LYS A 95 4.68 -14.05 10.52
C LYS A 95 3.57 -15.05 10.19
N GLN A 96 3.09 -15.04 8.96
CA GLN A 96 2.18 -16.08 8.47
C GLN A 96 2.85 -17.46 8.47
N THR A 97 2.16 -18.44 9.06
CA THR A 97 2.52 -19.85 8.95
C THR A 97 2.03 -20.45 7.63
N LEU A 98 2.74 -21.45 7.10
CA LEU A 98 2.38 -22.11 5.83
C LEU A 98 1.08 -22.92 5.91
N ASP A 99 0.66 -23.30 7.12
CA ASP A 99 -0.52 -24.12 7.35
C ASP A 99 -1.79 -23.27 7.58
N SER A 100 -1.64 -21.98 7.90
CA SER A 100 -2.78 -21.07 8.11
C SER A 100 -3.43 -20.65 6.78
N THR A 101 -4.76 -20.69 6.72
CA THR A 101 -5.55 -20.12 5.62
C THR A 101 -6.24 -18.84 6.07
N TYR A 102 -6.32 -17.86 5.18
CA TYR A 102 -6.95 -16.57 5.45
C TYR A 102 -7.95 -16.31 4.35
N PHE A 103 -9.23 -16.20 4.69
CA PHE A 103 -10.28 -15.99 3.71
C PHE A 103 -10.86 -14.58 3.83
N PHE A 104 -11.00 -13.93 2.69
CA PHE A 104 -11.77 -12.71 2.52
C PHE A 104 -12.76 -12.92 1.38
N ASP A 105 -14.06 -12.80 1.65
CA ASP A 105 -15.14 -13.08 0.70
C ASP A 105 -14.99 -14.43 -0.03
N GLY A 106 -14.58 -15.47 0.71
CA GLY A 106 -14.37 -16.82 0.18
C GLY A 106 -13.11 -17.00 -0.67
N THR A 107 -12.30 -15.94 -0.84
CA THR A 107 -11.01 -15.99 -1.55
C THR A 107 -9.87 -16.13 -0.55
N ASP A 108 -8.93 -17.04 -0.82
CA ASP A 108 -7.70 -17.15 -0.03
C ASP A 108 -6.81 -15.93 -0.28
N ILE A 109 -6.49 -15.20 0.78
CA ILE A 109 -5.65 -14.01 0.78
C ILE A 109 -4.32 -14.24 1.51
N ARG A 110 -3.89 -15.49 1.68
CA ARG A 110 -2.55 -15.81 2.20
C ARG A 110 -1.46 -15.07 1.42
N GLY A 111 -0.43 -14.63 2.13
CA GLY A 111 0.68 -13.87 1.58
C GLY A 111 0.34 -12.39 1.31
N SER A 112 -0.79 -11.91 1.82
CA SER A 112 -1.18 -10.50 1.74
C SER A 112 -0.92 -9.75 3.05
N SER A 113 -0.86 -8.41 2.98
CA SER A 113 -0.71 -7.59 4.19
C SER A 113 -1.90 -7.67 5.16
N PRO A 114 -3.17 -7.81 4.73
CA PRO A 114 -4.26 -8.07 5.68
C PRO A 114 -4.09 -9.37 6.48
N ALA A 115 -3.66 -10.46 5.83
CA ALA A 115 -3.34 -11.71 6.52
C ALA A 115 -2.16 -11.53 7.47
N GLU A 116 -1.11 -10.83 7.04
CA GLU A 116 0.07 -10.54 7.86
C GLU A 116 -0.28 -9.66 9.08
N ALA A 117 -1.19 -8.71 8.92
CA ALA A 117 -1.62 -7.81 9.98
C ALA A 117 -2.35 -8.57 11.10
N CYS A 118 -3.11 -9.62 10.74
CA CYS A 118 -3.74 -10.54 11.69
C CYS A 118 -2.68 -11.22 12.57
N GLU A 119 -1.65 -11.81 11.96
CA GLU A 119 -0.59 -12.52 12.68
C GLU A 119 0.28 -11.60 13.54
N ARG A 120 0.48 -10.36 13.10
CA ARG A 120 1.27 -9.37 13.85
C ARG A 120 0.45 -8.68 14.94
N ASP A 121 -0.86 -8.86 14.99
CA ASP A 121 -1.79 -8.03 15.77
C ASP A 121 -1.54 -6.53 15.53
N LYS A 122 -1.67 -6.12 14.26
CA LYS A 122 -1.40 -4.76 13.77
C LYS A 122 -2.51 -4.27 12.86
N ILE A 123 -2.56 -2.96 12.70
CA ILE A 123 -3.53 -2.28 11.83
C ILE A 123 -3.00 -2.16 10.40
N VAL A 124 -3.92 -2.04 9.45
CA VAL A 124 -3.63 -1.78 8.05
C VAL A 124 -4.01 -0.35 7.64
N VAL A 125 -3.31 0.19 6.64
CA VAL A 125 -3.70 1.41 5.92
C VAL A 125 -4.00 1.03 4.47
N SER A 126 -5.11 1.56 3.94
CA SER A 126 -5.68 1.15 2.65
C SER A 126 -6.06 2.36 1.80
N PHE A 127 -6.07 2.17 0.48
CA PHE A 127 -6.78 3.07 -0.45
C PHE A 127 -8.29 2.81 -0.39
N VAL A 128 -9.07 3.86 -0.56
CA VAL A 128 -10.53 3.81 -0.69
C VAL A 128 -10.89 4.51 -2.01
N SER A 129 -11.77 3.90 -2.81
CA SER A 129 -12.31 4.52 -4.04
C SER A 129 -13.70 5.09 -3.83
#